data_AF-A0A7C5FNS7-F1
#
_entry.id   AF-A0A7C5FNS7-F1
#
_cell.length_a   1.000
_cell.length_b   1.000
_cell.length_c   1.000
_cell.angle_alpha   90.00
_cell.angle_beta   90.00
_cell.angle_gamma   90.00
#
_symmetry.space_group_name_H-M   'P 1'
#
loop_
_entity.id
_entity.type
_entity.pdbx_description
1 polymer ?
#
loop_
_entity_poly.entity_id
_entity_poly.type
_entity_poly.pdbx_seq_one_letter_code
_entity_poly.pdbx_strand_id
1 'polypeptide(L)'
;MKKLLLLLALVLPALAFADEAPKLDTGDTAWMMISTALVLLMTPAGLALFYAGMTRSKNSLNTYAMVVGAFVVAMIVWVVAGYSIAFSTNASASMQNFFGGLSNFMLNGIKYT
;
A
#
# COMPACT_ATOMS: atom_id res chain seq x y z
N MET A 1 -33.78 -20.71 -34.11
CA MET A 1 -32.30 -20.60 -34.17
C MET A 1 -31.75 -19.42 -33.36
N LYS A 2 -32.19 -18.17 -33.61
CA LYS A 2 -31.70 -16.98 -32.84
C LYS A 2 -31.93 -17.06 -31.31
N LYS A 3 -33.08 -17.59 -30.87
CA LYS A 3 -33.38 -17.80 -29.44
C LYS A 3 -32.50 -18.85 -28.77
N LEU A 4 -32.05 -19.86 -29.53
CA LEU A 4 -31.15 -20.91 -29.04
C LEU A 4 -29.72 -20.38 -28.89
N LEU A 5 -29.28 -19.52 -29.81
CA LEU A 5 -28.01 -18.79 -29.71
C LEU A 5 -27.98 -17.80 -28.54
N LEU A 6 -29.09 -17.11 -28.27
CA LEU A 6 -29.23 -16.23 -27.10
C LEU A 6 -29.18 -16.97 -25.76
N LEU A 7 -29.80 -18.16 -25.69
CA LEU A 7 -29.73 -19.02 -24.50
C LEU A 7 -28.31 -19.57 -24.28
N LEU A 8 -27.61 -19.95 -25.35
CA LEU A 8 -26.23 -20.40 -25.27
C LEU A 8 -25.29 -19.27 -24.81
N ALA A 9 -25.50 -18.04 -25.30
CA ALA A 9 -24.73 -16.87 -24.90
C ALA A 9 -24.91 -16.51 -23.41
N LEU A 10 -26.08 -16.82 -22.83
CA LEU A 10 -26.36 -16.59 -21.41
C LEU A 10 -25.65 -17.57 -20.48
N VAL A 11 -25.23 -18.74 -20.99
CA VAL A 11 -24.55 -19.81 -20.23
C VAL A 11 -23.03 -19.71 -20.36
N LEU A 12 -22.50 -18.95 -21.32
CA LEU A 12 -21.07 -18.67 -21.45
C LEU A 12 -20.39 -18.12 -20.17
N PRO A 13 -21.02 -17.24 -19.37
CA PRO A 13 -20.43 -16.77 -18.11
C PRO A 13 -20.33 -17.86 -17.03
N ALA A 14 -21.11 -18.93 -17.13
CA ALA A 14 -21.06 -20.05 -16.19
C ALA A 14 -19.85 -20.98 -16.43
N LEU A 15 -19.14 -20.81 -17.56
CA LEU A 15 -17.86 -21.45 -17.85
C LEU A 15 -16.66 -20.59 -17.41
N ALA A 16 -16.90 -19.45 -16.76
CA ALA A 16 -15.83 -18.74 -16.07
C ALA A 16 -15.36 -19.62 -14.92
N PHE A 17 -14.23 -20.31 -15.14
CA PHE A 17 -13.48 -20.93 -14.06
C PHE A 17 -13.13 -19.81 -13.08
N ALA A 18 -13.72 -19.86 -11.88
CA ALA A 18 -13.33 -19.01 -10.79
C ALA A 18 -11.82 -19.19 -10.59
N ASP A 19 -11.07 -18.10 -10.69
CA ASP A 19 -9.65 -18.09 -10.38
C ASP A 19 -9.50 -18.61 -8.94
N GLU A 20 -8.51 -19.48 -8.71
CA GLU A 20 -8.21 -19.97 -7.37
C GLU A 20 -7.99 -18.76 -6.44
N ALA A 21 -8.28 -18.92 -5.13
CA ALA A 21 -8.05 -17.87 -4.14
C ALA A 21 -6.68 -17.21 -4.37
N PRO A 22 -6.57 -15.87 -4.33
CA PRO A 22 -5.38 -15.14 -4.78
C PRO A 22 -4.12 -15.77 -4.19
N LYS A 23 -3.41 -16.52 -5.03
CA LYS A 23 -2.17 -17.17 -4.63
C LYS A 23 -1.07 -16.14 -4.74
N LEU A 24 -0.24 -16.05 -3.70
CA LEU A 24 0.93 -15.17 -3.76
C LEU A 24 1.84 -15.64 -4.89
N ASP A 25 1.93 -14.83 -5.94
CA ASP A 25 2.87 -15.02 -7.03
C ASP A 25 4.25 -14.49 -6.60
N THR A 26 5.29 -15.28 -6.86
CA THR A 26 6.66 -14.94 -6.43
C THR A 26 7.25 -13.80 -7.27
N GLY A 27 6.87 -13.70 -8.54
CA GLY A 27 7.25 -12.60 -9.44
C GLY A 27 6.62 -11.28 -9.01
N ASP A 28 5.31 -11.28 -8.74
CA ASP A 28 4.60 -10.10 -8.25
C ASP A 28 5.12 -9.66 -6.88
N THR A 29 5.38 -10.62 -5.98
CA THR A 29 5.96 -10.33 -4.67
C THR A 29 7.36 -9.72 -4.80
N ALA A 30 8.22 -10.28 -5.65
CA ALA A 30 9.56 -9.73 -5.90
C ALA A 30 9.47 -8.31 -6.48
N TRP A 31 8.57 -8.07 -7.44
CA TRP A 31 8.36 -6.76 -8.01
C TRP A 31 7.84 -5.75 -6.99
N MET A 32 6.91 -6.14 -6.13
CA MET A 32 6.39 -5.29 -5.05
C MET A 32 7.46 -4.93 -4.02
N MET A 33 8.35 -5.85 -3.67
CA MET A 33 9.48 -5.56 -2.78
C MET A 33 10.47 -4.58 -3.40
N ILE A 34 10.83 -4.76 -4.67
CA ILE A 34 11.72 -3.83 -5.39
C ILE A 34 11.05 -2.46 -5.55
N SER A 35 9.78 -2.42 -5.93
CA SER A 35 9.02 -1.16 -6.04
C SER A 35 8.96 -0.43 -4.72
N THR A 36 8.74 -1.15 -3.61
CA THR A 36 8.75 -0.57 -2.25
C THR A 36 10.13 -0.01 -1.90
N ALA A 37 11.22 -0.72 -2.22
CA ALA A 37 12.58 -0.23 -1.98
C ALA A 37 12.90 1.03 -2.78
N LEU A 38 12.46 1.10 -4.05
CA LEU A 38 12.62 2.28 -4.89
C LEU A 38 11.84 3.48 -4.33
N VAL A 39 10.61 3.28 -3.85
CA VAL A 39 9.82 4.33 -3.20
C VAL A 39 10.47 4.79 -1.89
N LEU A 40 10.97 3.86 -1.07
CA LEU A 40 11.67 4.20 0.17
C LEU A 40 12.94 5.02 -0.10
N LEU A 41 13.64 4.77 -1.21
CA LEU A 41 14.82 5.54 -1.61
C LEU A 41 14.49 7.01 -1.93
N MET A 42 13.26 7.32 -2.37
CA MET A 42 12.85 8.66 -2.79
C MET A 42 12.96 9.69 -1.65
N THR A 43 12.80 9.31 -0.39
CA THR A 43 12.83 10.26 0.74
C THR A 43 14.25 10.58 1.24
N PRO A 44 15.07 9.63 1.72
CA PRO A 44 16.39 9.92 2.26
C PRO A 44 17.44 10.26 1.20
N ALA A 45 17.34 9.69 -0.01
CA ALA A 45 18.27 9.99 -1.10
C ALA A 45 17.72 11.05 -2.06
N GLY A 46 16.43 10.99 -2.40
CA GLY A 46 15.81 11.99 -3.27
C GLY A 46 15.53 13.31 -2.53
N LEU A 47 14.50 13.30 -1.68
CA LEU A 47 13.94 14.49 -1.04
C LEU A 47 14.94 15.20 -0.13
N ALA A 48 15.65 14.46 0.73
CA ALA A 48 16.56 15.04 1.70
C ALA A 48 17.76 15.73 1.03
N LEU A 49 18.39 15.09 0.04
CA LEU A 49 19.51 15.70 -0.70
C LEU A 49 19.05 16.84 -1.60
N PHE A 50 17.91 16.67 -2.29
CA PHE A 50 17.36 17.69 -3.17
C PHE A 50 17.02 18.98 -2.41
N TYR A 51 16.29 18.89 -1.29
CA TYR A 51 15.95 20.07 -0.49
C TYR A 51 17.16 20.63 0.26
N ALA A 52 18.05 19.79 0.80
CA ALA A 52 19.28 20.28 1.42
C ALA A 52 20.14 21.09 0.44
N GLY A 53 20.17 20.69 -0.84
CA GLY A 53 20.88 21.37 -1.92
C GLY A 53 20.24 22.70 -2.38
N MET A 54 18.92 22.87 -2.20
CA MET A 54 18.24 24.15 -2.48
C MET A 54 18.37 25.15 -1.31
N THR A 55 18.73 24.68 -0.12
CA THR A 55 19.00 25.57 1.01
C THR A 55 20.45 26.05 1.04
N ARG A 56 20.70 27.19 1.70
CA ARG A 56 22.08 27.68 1.93
C ARG A 56 22.88 26.60 2.66
N SER A 57 24.16 26.43 2.30
CA SER A 57 25.04 25.38 2.85
C SER A 57 25.08 25.33 4.38
N LYS A 58 25.02 26.49 5.04
CA LYS A 58 24.97 26.58 6.53
C LYS A 58 23.71 25.94 7.16
N ASN A 59 22.64 25.76 6.38
CA ASN A 59 21.36 25.21 6.82
C ASN A 59 21.12 23.79 6.28
N SER A 60 21.94 23.29 5.36
CA SER A 60 21.71 22.02 4.66
C SER A 60 21.66 20.82 5.61
N LEU A 61 22.50 20.80 6.66
CA LEU A 61 22.48 19.75 7.68
C LEU A 61 21.14 19.71 8.43
N ASN A 62 20.61 20.89 8.81
CA ASN A 62 19.33 20.99 9.51
C ASN A 62 18.18 20.50 8.61
N THR A 63 18.16 20.91 7.34
CA THR A 63 17.16 20.45 6.36
C THR A 63 17.20 18.92 6.21
N TYR A 64 18.40 18.35 6.05
CA TYR A 64 18.57 16.90 5.94
C TYR A 64 18.06 16.17 7.20
N ALA A 65 18.46 16.63 8.39
CA ALA A 65 18.04 16.04 9.65
C ALA A 65 16.52 16.10 9.87
N MET A 66 15.86 17.20 9.48
CA MET A 66 14.40 17.33 9.57
C MET A 66 13.68 16.31 8.66
N VAL A 67 14.15 16.14 7.42
CA VAL A 67 13.54 15.19 6.48
C VAL A 67 13.73 13.75 6.94
N VAL A 68 14.95 13.37 7.36
CA VAL A 68 15.23 12.01 7.85
C VAL A 68 14.51 11.73 9.17
N GLY A 69 14.44 12.71 10.07
CA GLY A 69 13.68 12.61 11.31
C GLY A 69 12.19 12.36 11.06
N ALA A 70 11.58 13.13 10.15
CA ALA A 70 10.19 12.94 9.74
C ALA A 70 9.97 11.54 9.11
N PHE A 71 10.91 11.08 8.28
CA PHE A 71 10.86 9.75 7.67
C PHE A 71 10.83 8.62 8.71
N VAL A 72 11.71 8.66 9.71
CA VAL A 72 11.75 7.63 10.78
C VAL A 72 10.44 7.64 11.58
N VAL A 73 9.96 8.83 11.97
CA VAL A 73 8.69 8.96 12.70
C VAL A 73 7.53 8.43 11.88
N ALA A 74 7.46 8.76 10.59
CA ALA A 74 6.42 8.26 9.70
C ALA A 74 6.42 6.72 9.60
N MET A 75 7.60 6.08 9.53
CA MET A 75 7.70 4.62 9.53
C MET A 75 7.21 3.98 10.82
N ILE A 76 7.55 4.55 11.98
CA ILE A 76 7.05 4.06 13.27
C ILE A 76 5.52 4.21 13.34
N VAL A 77 4.99 5.39 13.01
CA VAL A 77 3.55 5.66 13.01
C VAL A 77 2.82 4.71 12.05
N TRP A 78 3.39 4.45 10.88
CA TRP A 78 2.83 3.55 9.88
C TRP A 78 2.67 2.12 10.40
N VAL A 79 3.72 1.57 11.01
CA VAL A 79 3.70 0.22 11.59
C VAL A 79 2.76 0.14 12.79
N VAL A 80 2.79 1.14 13.68
CA VAL A 80 2.01 1.13 14.92
C VAL A 80 0.51 1.24 14.64
N ALA A 81 0.08 2.20 13.81
CA ALA A 81 -1.34 2.44 13.58
C ALA A 81 -1.69 2.81 12.14
N GLY A 82 -0.80 3.45 11.39
CA GLY A 82 -1.09 3.97 10.06
C GLY A 82 -1.60 2.91 9.07
N TYR A 83 -0.97 1.74 9.05
CA TYR A 83 -1.43 0.62 8.24
C TYR A 83 -2.87 0.21 8.58
N SER A 84 -3.19 0.08 9.87
CA SER A 84 -4.53 -0.31 10.31
C SER A 84 -5.56 0.76 9.92
N ILE A 85 -5.25 2.03 10.19
CA ILE A 85 -6.15 3.14 9.87
C ILE A 85 -6.39 3.25 8.36
N ALA A 86 -5.41 2.90 7.53
CA ALA A 86 -5.55 2.95 6.07
C ALA A 86 -6.27 1.72 5.48
N PHE A 87 -5.96 0.52 5.96
CA PHE A 87 -6.33 -0.73 5.26
C PHE A 87 -7.25 -1.68 6.04
N SER A 88 -7.50 -1.43 7.32
CA SER A 88 -8.40 -2.29 8.09
C SER A 88 -9.86 -1.87 7.98
N THR A 89 -10.77 -2.74 8.42
CA THR A 89 -12.21 -2.46 8.46
C THR A 89 -12.57 -1.62 9.69
N ASN A 90 -13.36 -0.57 9.47
CA ASN A 90 -13.95 0.25 10.50
C ASN A 90 -15.17 -0.46 11.11
N ALA A 91 -15.38 -0.29 12.42
CA ALA A 91 -16.55 -0.84 13.11
C ALA A 91 -17.86 -0.19 12.64
N SER A 92 -17.80 1.08 12.20
CA SER A 92 -18.95 1.78 11.63
C SER A 92 -18.88 1.78 10.11
N ALA A 93 -19.94 1.23 9.47
CA ALA A 93 -20.08 1.24 8.02
C ALA A 93 -20.10 2.67 7.42
N SER A 94 -20.59 3.67 8.18
CA SER A 94 -20.58 5.07 7.71
C SER A 94 -19.19 5.70 7.70
N MET A 95 -18.28 5.23 8.57
CA MET A 95 -16.93 5.79 8.71
C MET A 95 -15.90 5.11 7.82
N GLN A 96 -16.20 3.91 7.30
CA GLN A 96 -15.33 3.11 6.43
C GLN A 96 -14.79 3.88 5.22
N ASN A 97 -15.56 4.82 4.67
CA ASN A 97 -15.15 5.62 3.52
C ASN A 97 -14.12 6.71 3.86
N PHE A 98 -13.92 7.03 5.14
CA PHE A 98 -13.00 8.08 5.59
C PHE A 98 -11.73 7.48 6.19
N PHE A 99 -11.87 6.45 7.02
CA PHE A 99 -10.75 5.71 7.58
C PHE A 99 -11.18 4.30 7.99
N GLY A 100 -10.20 3.40 8.04
CA GLY A 100 -10.35 2.04 8.53
C GLY A 100 -10.53 1.95 10.05
N GLY A 101 -10.09 0.86 10.65
CA GLY A 101 -10.12 0.64 12.09
C GLY A 101 -8.74 0.51 12.74
N LEU A 102 -8.73 0.02 13.97
CA LEU A 102 -7.53 -0.35 14.73
C LEU A 102 -7.35 -1.86 14.89
N SER A 103 -8.04 -2.67 14.07
CA SER A 103 -8.00 -4.13 14.19
C SER A 103 -6.61 -4.72 13.91
N ASN A 104 -5.81 -4.04 13.07
CA ASN A 104 -4.47 -4.47 12.68
C ASN A 104 -3.40 -3.60 13.35
N PHE A 105 -3.66 -3.13 14.57
CA PHE A 105 -2.70 -2.34 15.36
C PHE A 105 -1.37 -3.10 15.50
N MET A 106 -0.25 -2.42 15.28
CA MET A 106 1.08 -3.03 15.21
C MET A 106 1.17 -4.22 14.25
N LEU A 107 0.42 -4.18 13.14
CA LEU A 107 0.32 -5.26 12.15
C LEU A 107 -0.24 -6.58 12.71
N ASN A 108 -0.95 -6.53 13.84
CA ASN A 108 -1.54 -7.71 14.45
C ASN A 108 -2.57 -8.38 13.53
N GLY A 109 -2.61 -9.71 13.50
CA GLY A 109 -3.60 -10.47 12.76
C GLY A 109 -3.36 -10.59 11.25
N ILE A 110 -2.33 -9.93 10.70
CA ILE A 110 -1.96 -10.08 9.29
C ILE A 110 -1.31 -11.45 9.07
N LYS A 111 -1.93 -12.26 8.21
CA LYS A 111 -1.39 -13.58 7.79
C LYS A 111 -0.71 -13.45 6.44
N TYR A 112 0.35 -14.22 6.24
CA TYR A 112 1.12 -14.30 5.00
C TYR A 112 0.76 -15.52 4.13
N THR A 113 -0.33 -16.20 4.48
CA THR A 113 -0.90 -17.40 3.84
C THR A 113 -2.38 -17.48 4.11
#